data_AF-A0A843H7B1-F1
#
_entry.id   AF-A0A843H7B1-F1
#
_cell.length_a   1.000
_cell.length_b   1.000
_cell.length_c   1.000
_cell.angle_alpha   90.00
_cell.angle_beta   90.00
_cell.angle_gamma   90.00
#
_symmetry.space_group_name_H-M   'P 1'
#
loop_
_entity.id
_entity.type
_entity.pdbx_description
1 polymer ?
#
loop_
_entity_poly.entity_id
_entity_poly.type
_entity_poly.pdbx_seq_one_letter_code
_entity_poly.pdbx_strand_id
1 'polypeptide(L)'
;MAIGIIRFPGTNCDRDVYKAIELAGGEAEYIWWNNEDLTDYDGIVIPGGFSYGDYLRAGAIASNTPVVEGVKALVKEEKPVLGICNGAQILGEIGLIP
;
A
#
# COMPACT_ATOMS: atom_id res chain seq x y z
N MET A 1 12.95 -3.05 11.54
CA MET A 1 11.54 -2.65 11.35
C MET A 1 11.18 -3.03 9.93
N ALA A 2 10.36 -4.07 9.78
CA ALA A 2 9.96 -4.61 8.48
C ALA A 2 8.78 -3.79 7.94
N ILE A 3 8.97 -3.11 6.81
CA ILE A 3 7.97 -2.26 6.17
C ILE A 3 7.60 -2.84 4.82
N GLY A 4 6.31 -3.15 4.68
CA GLY A 4 5.73 -3.64 3.44
C GLY A 4 5.45 -2.53 2.44
N ILE A 5 5.75 -2.75 1.18
CA ILE A 5 5.45 -1.84 0.06
C ILE A 5 4.47 -2.53 -0.88
N ILE A 6 3.22 -2.08 -0.88
CA ILE A 6 2.18 -2.71 -1.68
C ILE A 6 2.32 -2.28 -3.15
N ARG A 7 2.42 -3.26 -4.05
CA ARG A 7 2.48 -3.05 -5.49
C ARG A 7 1.24 -3.57 -6.19
N PHE A 8 0.58 -2.65 -6.87
CA PHE A 8 -0.48 -2.92 -7.83
C PHE A 8 0.10 -2.90 -9.26
N PRO A 9 -0.54 -3.56 -10.23
CA PRO A 9 -0.27 -3.29 -11.64
C PRO A 9 -0.43 -1.79 -11.90
N GLY A 10 0.61 -1.11 -12.41
CA GLY A 10 0.58 0.34 -12.64
C GLY A 10 1.13 1.23 -11.52
N THR A 11 1.51 0.67 -10.36
CA THR A 11 2.36 1.38 -9.38
C THR A 11 3.70 1.74 -10.02
N ASN A 12 4.21 2.96 -9.82
CA ASN A 12 5.45 3.44 -10.45
C ASN A 12 6.41 4.20 -9.51
N CYS A 13 5.96 4.61 -8.32
CA CYS A 13 6.78 5.25 -7.29
C CYS A 13 7.28 4.27 -6.21
N ASP A 14 7.11 2.96 -6.40
CA ASP A 14 7.49 1.93 -5.43
C ASP A 14 8.99 1.89 -5.13
N ARG A 15 9.84 2.22 -6.12
CA ARG A 15 11.30 2.29 -5.93
C ARG A 15 11.74 3.48 -5.08
N ASP A 16 11.03 4.60 -5.19
CA ASP A 16 11.32 5.78 -4.38
C ASP A 16 10.98 5.51 -2.91
N VAL A 17 9.84 4.86 -2.66
CA VAL A 17 9.43 4.40 -1.33
C VAL A 17 10.43 3.39 -0.77
N TYR A 18 10.85 2.41 -1.57
CA TYR A 18 11.87 1.44 -1.17
C TYR A 18 13.14 2.15 -0.69
N LYS A 19 13.63 3.09 -1.50
CA LYS A 19 14.85 3.83 -1.15
C LYS A 19 14.67 4.69 0.10
N ALA A 20 13.51 5.31 0.27
CA ALA A 20 13.21 6.14 1.44
C ALA A 20 13.21 5.32 2.73
N ILE A 21 12.63 4.11 2.72
CA ILE A 21 12.63 3.20 3.87
C ILE A 21 14.06 2.77 4.23
N GLU A 22 14.88 2.38 3.24
CA GLU A 22 16.29 2.03 3.48
C GLU A 22 17.07 3.19 4.12
N LEU A 23 16.90 4.41 3.60
CA LEU A 23 17.57 5.59 4.13
C LEU A 23 17.12 5.95 5.55
N ALA A 24 15.90 5.59 5.92
CA ALA A 24 15.38 5.72 7.28
C ALA A 24 15.83 4.59 8.22
N GLY A 25 16.57 3.59 7.74
CA GLY A 25 17.06 2.45 8.52
C GLY A 25 16.04 1.31 8.68
N GLY A 26 14.98 1.29 7.87
CA GLY A 26 14.00 0.20 7.82
C GLY A 26 14.38 -0.90 6.82
N GLU A 27 13.73 -2.06 6.95
CA GLU A 27 13.82 -3.18 6.00
C GLU A 27 12.60 -3.13 5.07
N ALA A 28 12.82 -2.95 3.78
CA ALA A 28 11.76 -2.79 2.79
C ALA A 28 11.48 -4.09 2.02
N GLU A 29 10.22 -4.49 1.93
CA GLU A 29 9.79 -5.65 1.16
C GLU A 29 8.61 -5.33 0.24
N TYR A 30 8.60 -5.92 -0.95
CA TYR A 30 7.49 -5.76 -1.89
C TYR A 30 6.39 -6.77 -1.62
N ILE A 31 5.15 -6.29 -1.53
CA ILE A 31 3.95 -7.10 -1.37
C ILE A 31 3.10 -6.94 -2.62
N TRP A 32 2.66 -8.06 -3.19
CA TRP A 32 1.76 -8.04 -4.34
C TRP A 32 0.30 -7.88 -3.90
N TRP A 33 -0.48 -7.18 -4.72
CA TRP A 33 -1.90 -6.89 -4.52
C TRP A 33 -2.81 -8.10 -4.18
N ASN A 34 -2.37 -9.32 -4.48
CA ASN A 34 -3.10 -10.55 -4.23
C ASN A 34 -2.73 -11.25 -2.91
N ASN A 35 -1.81 -10.70 -2.12
CA ASN A 35 -1.46 -11.24 -0.81
C ASN A 35 -2.34 -10.62 0.28
N GLU A 36 -3.02 -11.45 1.08
CA GLU A 36 -3.85 -11.01 2.21
C GLU A 36 -3.09 -10.95 3.53
N ASP A 37 -2.06 -11.79 3.71
CA ASP A 37 -1.34 -11.90 4.97
C ASP A 37 -0.22 -10.86 5.03
N LEU A 38 -0.39 -9.91 5.93
CA LEU A 38 0.55 -8.81 6.19
C LEU A 38 1.08 -8.85 7.64
N THR A 39 0.88 -9.96 8.36
CA THR A 39 1.14 -10.03 9.81
C THR A 39 2.62 -9.85 10.17
N ASP A 40 3.52 -10.24 9.27
CA ASP A 40 4.98 -10.13 9.42
C ASP A 40 5.51 -8.68 9.37
N TYR A 41 4.69 -7.71 8.97
CA TYR A 41 5.11 -6.31 8.80
C TYR A 41 4.78 -5.45 10.03
N ASP A 42 5.71 -4.59 10.41
CA ASP A 42 5.54 -3.56 11.44
C ASP A 42 4.71 -2.37 10.93
N GLY A 43 4.62 -2.20 9.62
CA GLY A 43 3.85 -1.16 8.95
C GLY A 43 3.87 -1.32 7.43
N ILE A 44 3.00 -0.59 6.75
CA ILE A 44 2.91 -0.66 5.28
C ILE A 44 2.85 0.72 4.63
N VAL A 45 3.36 0.78 3.40
CA VAL A 45 3.27 1.92 2.51
C VAL A 45 2.59 1.52 1.21
N ILE A 46 1.59 2.28 0.80
CA ILE A 46 0.98 2.21 -0.53
C ILE A 46 1.56 3.36 -1.38
N PRO A 47 2.43 3.06 -2.37
CA PRO A 47 3.08 4.10 -3.16
C PRO A 47 2.14 4.82 -4.12
N GLY A 48 2.66 5.89 -4.73
CA GLY A 48 2.04 6.56 -5.86
C GLY A 48 2.14 5.79 -7.18
N GLY A 49 1.37 6.26 -8.17
CA GLY A 49 1.35 5.73 -9.52
C GLY A 49 -0.03 5.83 -10.15
N PHE A 50 -0.32 4.87 -11.03
CA PHE A 50 -1.60 4.78 -11.75
C PHE A 50 -2.07 3.33 -11.65
N SER A 51 -2.46 2.88 -10.45
CA SER A 51 -2.91 1.51 -10.26
C SER A 51 -4.05 1.17 -11.21
N TYR A 52 -3.89 0.07 -11.95
CA TYR A 52 -4.76 -0.35 -13.06
C TYR A 52 -5.04 0.77 -14.09
N GLY A 53 -4.09 1.67 -14.28
CA GLY A 53 -4.19 2.80 -15.21
C GLY A 53 -5.22 3.86 -14.81
N ASP A 54 -5.72 3.83 -13.57
CA ASP A 54 -6.85 4.65 -13.09
C ASP A 54 -8.09 4.56 -14.01
N TYR A 55 -8.25 3.45 -14.75
CA TYR A 55 -9.20 3.34 -15.85
C TYR A 55 -10.67 3.53 -15.49
N LEU A 56 -11.09 3.10 -14.29
CA LEU A 56 -12.44 3.37 -13.79
C LEU A 56 -12.49 4.71 -13.05
N ARG A 57 -11.64 4.82 -12.03
CA ARG A 57 -11.36 5.99 -11.21
C ARG A 57 -10.08 5.67 -10.44
N ALA A 58 -9.32 6.69 -10.08
CA ALA A 58 -8.04 6.48 -9.41
C ALA A 58 -8.20 5.66 -8.12
N GLY A 59 -7.47 4.54 -8.04
CA GLY A 59 -7.52 3.60 -6.91
C GLY A 59 -8.76 2.69 -6.82
N ALA A 60 -9.82 2.92 -7.60
CA ALA A 60 -11.09 2.19 -7.44
C ALA A 60 -11.02 0.70 -7.84
N ILE A 61 -10.13 0.33 -8.76
CA ILE A 61 -9.91 -1.09 -9.09
C ILE A 61 -9.00 -1.73 -8.03
N ALA A 62 -7.97 -1.02 -7.58
CA ALA A 62 -7.04 -1.49 -6.55
C ALA A 62 -7.72 -1.70 -5.18
N SER A 63 -8.75 -0.92 -4.86
CA SER A 63 -9.54 -1.06 -3.62
C SER A 63 -10.34 -2.37 -3.54
N ASN A 64 -10.43 -3.13 -4.64
CA ASN A 64 -11.13 -4.41 -4.73
C ASN A 64 -10.14 -5.58 -4.92
N THR A 65 -9.03 -5.58 -4.18
CA THR A 65 -7.99 -6.61 -4.27
C THR A 65 -7.75 -7.28 -2.90
N PRO A 66 -7.25 -8.53 -2.86
CA PRO A 66 -7.06 -9.27 -1.61
C PRO A 66 -6.24 -8.51 -0.54
N VAL A 67 -5.18 -7.79 -0.93
CA VAL A 67 -4.31 -7.05 0.01
C VAL A 67 -5.05 -6.01 0.86
N VAL A 68 -6.20 -5.53 0.40
CA VAL A 68 -7.03 -4.55 1.13
C VAL A 68 -7.52 -5.10 2.46
N GLU A 69 -7.85 -6.39 2.53
CA GLU A 69 -8.29 -7.00 3.79
C GLU A 69 -7.14 -7.07 4.80
N GLY A 70 -5.93 -7.36 4.32
CA GLY A 70 -4.70 -7.24 5.12
C GLY A 70 -4.44 -5.82 5.62
N VAL A 71 -4.61 -4.80 4.75
CA VAL A 71 -4.46 -3.39 5.14
C VAL A 71 -5.43 -3.01 6.26
N LYS A 72 -6.71 -3.39 6.14
CA LYS A 72 -7.72 -3.12 7.18
C LYS A 72 -7.38 -3.84 8.48
N ALA A 73 -6.85 -5.06 8.42
CA ALA A 73 -6.41 -5.80 9.60
C ALA A 73 -5.27 -5.08 10.33
N LEU A 74 -4.26 -4.59 9.60
CA LEU A 74 -3.15 -3.82 10.18
C LEU A 74 -3.64 -2.54 10.89
N VAL A 75 -4.56 -1.79 10.28
CA VAL A 75 -5.15 -0.60 10.92
C VAL A 75 -5.87 -0.97 12.21
N LYS A 76 -6.61 -2.09 12.23
CA LYS A 76 -7.28 -2.58 13.43
C LYS A 76 -6.30 -3.00 14.53
N GLU A 77 -5.10 -3.45 14.16
CA GLU A 77 -3.99 -3.75 15.06
C GLU A 77 -3.17 -2.51 15.47
N GLU A 78 -3.64 -1.31 15.11
CA GLU A 78 -2.95 -0.03 15.35
C GLU A 78 -1.55 0.07 14.72
N LYS A 79 -1.28 -0.76 13.70
CA LYS A 79 -0.05 -0.69 12.91
C LYS A 79 -0.13 0.45 11.89
N PRO A 80 0.96 1.19 11.65
CA PRO A 80 0.98 2.32 10.74
C PRO A 80 0.76 1.93 9.28
N VAL A 81 -0.13 2.66 8.61
CA VAL A 81 -0.39 2.58 7.16
C VAL A 81 -0.22 3.96 6.54
N LEU A 82 0.63 4.07 5.52
CA LEU A 82 0.87 5.31 4.79
C LEU A 82 0.47 5.17 3.32
N GLY A 83 -0.47 5.99 2.85
CA GLY A 83 -0.82 6.11 1.43
C GLY A 83 -0.24 7.37 0.81
N ILE A 84 0.44 7.27 -0.33
CA ILE A 84 1.07 8.41 -1.02
C ILE A 84 0.43 8.57 -2.41
N CYS A 85 -0.10 9.76 -2.72
CA CYS A 85 -0.72 10.06 -4.02
C CYS A 85 -1.81 9.02 -4.39
N ASN A 86 -1.55 8.12 -5.33
CA ASN A 86 -2.47 7.01 -5.67
C ASN A 86 -2.75 6.09 -4.48
N GLY A 87 -1.77 5.88 -3.59
CA GLY A 87 -2.01 5.16 -2.34
C GLY A 87 -2.99 5.86 -1.41
N ALA A 88 -2.99 7.20 -1.33
CA ALA A 88 -3.99 7.93 -0.55
C ALA A 88 -5.38 7.80 -1.18
N GLN A 89 -5.48 7.85 -2.51
CA GLN A 89 -6.74 7.63 -3.22
C GLN A 89 -7.30 6.23 -2.95
N ILE A 90 -6.45 5.18 -2.97
CA ILE A 90 -6.83 3.82 -2.60
C ILE A 90 -7.34 3.75 -1.17
N LEU A 91 -6.67 4.39 -0.20
CA LEU A 91 -7.12 4.44 1.18
C LEU A 91 -8.49 5.12 1.34
N GLY A 92 -8.77 6.15 0.53
CA GLY A 92 -10.09 6.79 0.47
C GLY A 92 -11.16 5.86 -0.09
N GLU A 93 -10.86 5.13 -1.18
CA GLU A 93 -11.78 4.15 -1.78
C GLU A 93 -12.16 3.01 -0.83
N ILE A 94 -11.28 2.63 0.10
CA ILE A 94 -11.55 1.59 1.11
C ILE A 94 -12.09 2.16 2.43
N GLY A 95 -12.36 3.46 2.49
CA GLY A 95 -13.00 4.14 3.62
C GLY A 95 -12.11 4.29 4.86
N LEU A 96 -10.79 4.22 4.71
CA LEU A 96 -9.86 4.39 5.83
C LEU A 96 -9.49 5.86 6.06
N ILE A 97 -9.64 6.72 5.06
CA ILE A 97 -9.43 8.17 5.17
C ILE A 97 -10.53 8.94 4.41
N PRO A 98 -10.85 10.19 4.81
CA PRO A 98 -11.85 11.03 4.16
C PRO A 98 -11.51 11.43 2.71
#